data_AF-A0ABC8L389-F1
#
_entry.id   AF-A0ABC8L389-F1
#
_cell.length_a   1.000
_cell.length_b   1.000
_cell.length_c   1.000
_cell.angle_alpha   90.00
_cell.angle_beta   90.00
_cell.angle_gamma   90.00
#
_symmetry.space_group_name_H-M   'P 1'
#
loop_
_entity.id
_entity.type
_entity.pdbx_description
1 polymer ?
#
loop_
_entity_poly.entity_id
_entity_poly.type
_entity_poly.pdbx_seq_one_letter_code
_entity_poly.pdbx_strand_id
1 'polypeptide(L)'
;MFGAVPIDTGSSYKWRLHRDLSPEATDFLRRCLTIWPTDRATVDELLDHPFVAKKLPFYLSFLRFPSFIRKMATELVYGKHEELIPKPQGLDW
;
A
#
# COMPACT_ATOMS: atom_id res chain seq x y z
N MET A 1 -5.54 -9.85 6.51
CA MET A 1 -4.19 -9.71 5.90
C MET A 1 -4.13 -8.36 5.19
N PHE A 2 -3.16 -7.49 5.54
CA PHE A 2 -2.78 -6.26 4.81
C PHE A 2 -3.89 -5.47 4.07
N GLY A 3 -5.07 -5.27 4.67
CA GLY A 3 -6.17 -4.51 4.04
C GLY A 3 -6.79 -5.16 2.79
N ALA A 4 -6.56 -6.46 2.55
CA ALA A 4 -7.23 -7.21 1.49
C ALA A 4 -8.65 -7.60 1.92
N VAL A 5 -9.60 -7.49 0.99
CA VAL A 5 -10.99 -7.93 1.19
C VAL A 5 -11.10 -9.37 0.68
N PRO A 6 -11.66 -10.31 1.48
CA PRO A 6 -11.90 -11.65 1.01
C PRO A 6 -13.04 -11.64 -0.01
N ILE A 7 -12.81 -12.26 -1.17
CA ILE A 7 -13.84 -12.53 -2.18
C ILE A 7 -14.18 -14.01 -2.06
N ASP A 8 -15.43 -14.30 -1.71
CA ASP A 8 -15.94 -15.67 -1.66
C ASP A 8 -16.17 -16.19 -3.08
N THR A 9 -15.55 -17.33 -3.41
CA THR A 9 -15.68 -18.00 -4.71
C THR A 9 -16.36 -19.36 -4.56
N GLY A 10 -17.10 -19.59 -3.47
CA GLY A 10 -17.90 -20.80 -3.20
C GLY A 10 -17.11 -21.99 -2.67
N SER A 11 -15.89 -22.22 -3.16
CA SER A 11 -14.99 -23.29 -2.67
C SER A 11 -13.64 -22.79 -2.16
N SER A 12 -13.33 -21.51 -2.34
CA SER A 12 -12.09 -20.89 -1.86
C SER A 12 -12.25 -19.37 -1.66
N TYR A 13 -11.44 -18.82 -0.75
CA TYR A 13 -11.33 -17.38 -0.54
C TYR A 13 -10.21 -16.81 -1.40
N LYS A 14 -10.56 -15.90 -2.31
CA LYS A 14 -9.60 -15.13 -3.08
C LYS A 14 -9.44 -13.75 -2.45
N TRP A 15 -8.26 -13.46 -1.91
CA TRP A 15 -7.97 -12.17 -1.30
C TRP A 15 -7.63 -11.15 -2.40
N ARG A 16 -8.42 -10.09 -2.51
CA ARG A 16 -8.14 -8.98 -3.45
C ARG A 16 -7.79 -7.73 -2.65
N LEU A 17 -6.66 -7.10 -2.98
CA LEU A 17 -6.35 -5.77 -2.48
C LEU A 17 -7.38 -4.79 -3.07
N HIS A 18 -7.98 -3.95 -2.22
CA HIS A 18 -9.03 -3.02 -2.62
C HIS A 18 -8.55 -1.92 -3.59
N ARG A 19 -7.24 -1.81 -3.81
CA ARG A 19 -6.62 -0.87 -4.75
C ARG A 19 -5.93 -1.65 -5.85
N ASP A 20 -6.23 -1.27 -7.09
CA ASP A 20 -5.42 -1.64 -8.24
C ASP A 20 -4.02 -1.04 -8.04
N LEU A 21 -3.08 -1.91 -7.68
CA LEU A 21 -1.68 -1.53 -7.57
C LEU A 21 -1.20 -1.10 -8.95
N SER A 22 -0.33 -0.08 -9.00
CA SER A 22 0.33 0.24 -10.25
C SER A 22 1.10 -0.99 -10.76
N PRO A 23 1.30 -1.13 -12.08
CA PRO A 23 2.04 -2.26 -12.63
C PRO A 23 3.45 -2.37 -12.02
N GLU A 24 4.08 -1.24 -11.72
CA GLU A 24 5.39 -1.20 -11.06
C GLU A 24 5.34 -1.63 -9.59
N ALA A 25 4.29 -1.25 -8.85
CA ALA A 25 4.09 -1.71 -7.48
C ALA A 25 3.85 -3.22 -7.41
N THR A 26 3.13 -3.76 -8.39
CA THR A 26 2.88 -5.19 -8.51
C THR A 26 4.15 -5.96 -8.84
N ASP A 27 4.98 -5.48 -9.78
CA ASP A 27 6.27 -6.11 -10.12
C ASP A 27 7.23 -6.13 -8.93
N PHE A 28 7.32 -4.99 -8.21
CA PHE A 28 8.14 -4.89 -7.01
C PHE A 28 7.73 -5.92 -5.95
N LEU A 29 6.42 -6.02 -5.64
CA LEU A 29 5.94 -6.98 -4.66
C LEU A 29 6.19 -8.43 -5.09
N ARG A 30 6.08 -8.74 -6.39
CA ARG A 30 6.40 -10.08 -6.90
C ARG A 30 7.85 -10.45 -6.62
N ARG A 31 8.80 -9.54 -6.86
CA ARG A 31 10.23 -9.76 -6.58
C ARG A 31 10.53 -9.94 -5.10
N CYS A 32 9.82 -9.22 -4.23
CA CYS A 32 9.92 -9.38 -2.78
C CYS A 32 9.34 -10.71 -2.27
N LEU A 33 8.23 -11.16 -2.87
CA LEU A 33 7.45 -12.31 -2.42
C LEU A 33 7.77 -13.59 -3.21
N THR A 34 8.88 -13.64 -3.94
CA THR A 34 9.35 -14.86 -4.59
C THR A 34 9.50 -15.98 -3.57
N ILE A 35 8.85 -17.12 -3.85
CA ILE A 35 8.80 -18.29 -2.97
C ILE A 35 10.20 -18.85 -2.75
N TRP A 36 10.96 -19.01 -3.84
CA TRP A 36 12.32 -19.53 -3.81
C TRP A 36 13.30 -18.45 -3.37
N PRO A 37 14.06 -18.66 -2.28
CA PRO A 37 15.02 -17.67 -1.79
C PRO A 37 16.14 -17.36 -2.78
N THR A 38 16.55 -18.34 -3.59
CA THR A 38 17.59 -18.18 -4.62
C THR A 38 17.17 -17.25 -5.76
N ASP A 39 15.87 -17.19 -6.05
CA ASP A 39 15.30 -16.36 -7.11
C ASP A 39 14.74 -15.04 -6.57
N ARG A 40 14.85 -14.81 -5.25
CA ARG A 40 14.38 -13.59 -4.60
C ARG A 40 15.36 -12.48 -4.87
N ALA A 41 14.84 -11.34 -5.32
CA ALA A 41 15.66 -10.16 -5.56
C ALA A 41 16.36 -9.71 -4.27
N THR A 42 17.62 -9.29 -4.41
CA THR A 42 18.38 -8.74 -3.29
C THR A 42 17.88 -7.35 -2.92
N VAL A 43 18.25 -6.88 -1.72
CA VAL A 43 17.85 -5.54 -1.27
C VAL A 43 18.36 -4.47 -2.23
N ASP A 44 19.60 -4.60 -2.71
CA ASP A 44 20.20 -3.63 -3.64
C ASP A 44 19.43 -3.59 -4.97
N GLU A 45 19.07 -4.75 -5.53
CA GLU A 45 18.24 -4.85 -6.74
C GLU A 45 16.82 -4.27 -6.55
N LEU A 46 16.26 -4.42 -5.34
CA LEU A 46 14.95 -3.87 -5.00
C LEU A 46 15.00 -2.34 -4.85
N LEU A 47 16.10 -1.79 -4.33
CA LEU A 47 16.28 -0.34 -4.20
C LEU A 47 16.40 0.35 -5.57
N ASP A 48 16.98 -0.34 -6.55
CA ASP A 48 17.09 0.14 -7.93
C ASP A 48 15.78 0.01 -8.74
N HIS A 49 14.77 -0.68 -8.20
CA HIS A 49 13.51 -0.90 -8.89
C HIS A 49 12.75 0.42 -9.12
N PRO A 50 12.14 0.67 -10.30
CA PRO A 50 11.48 1.94 -10.64
C PRO A 50 10.33 2.34 -9.68
N PHE A 51 9.75 1.38 -8.97
CA PHE A 51 8.79 1.65 -7.90
C PHE A 51 9.41 2.46 -6.73
N VAL A 52 10.65 2.16 -6.38
CA VAL A 52 11.41 2.78 -5.27
C VAL A 52 12.30 3.91 -5.79
N ALA A 53 12.94 3.70 -6.94
CA ALA A 53 13.85 4.66 -7.58
C ALA A 53 13.14 5.90 -8.15
N LYS A 54 11.80 5.94 -8.20
CA LYS A 54 11.04 7.19 -8.38
C LYS A 54 11.37 8.11 -7.21
N LYS A 55 12.42 8.93 -7.41
CA LYS A 55 12.99 9.87 -6.44
C LYS A 55 11.90 10.46 -5.58
N LEU A 56 11.82 10.02 -4.34
CA LEU A 56 11.14 10.76 -3.30
C LEU A 56 11.76 12.16 -3.34
N PRO A 57 10.98 13.22 -3.61
CA PRO A 57 11.53 14.55 -3.76
C PRO A 57 12.34 14.91 -2.51
N PHE A 58 13.42 15.67 -2.69
CA PHE A 58 14.47 15.91 -1.69
C PHE A 58 13.97 16.24 -0.27
N TYR A 59 12.77 16.83 -0.12
CA TYR A 59 12.14 17.08 1.17
C TYR A 59 11.75 15.82 1.95
N LEU A 60 11.55 14.69 1.28
CA LEU A 60 11.31 13.39 1.90
C LEU A 60 12.61 12.68 2.32
N SER A 61 13.80 13.21 1.99
CA SER A 61 15.06 12.68 2.54
C SER A 61 15.22 12.96 4.05
N PHE A 62 14.53 13.98 4.57
CA PHE A 62 14.45 14.31 5.99
C PHE A 62 13.52 13.39 6.79
N LEU A 63 12.83 12.47 6.12
CA LEU A 63 11.96 11.47 6.73
C LEU A 63 12.74 10.29 7.35
N ARG A 64 13.95 10.55 7.84
CA ARG A 64 14.73 9.62 8.67
C ARG A 64 14.19 9.55 10.11
N PHE A 65 12.89 9.81 10.31
CA PHE A 65 12.15 9.63 11.56
C PHE A 65 10.86 8.86 11.26
N PRO A 66 10.81 7.53 11.53
CA PRO A 66 9.71 6.66 11.12
C PRO A 66 8.34 7.04 11.73
N SER A 67 8.32 7.71 12.88
CA SER A 67 7.11 7.98 13.64
C SER A 67 6.29 9.14 13.07
N PHE A 68 6.92 10.25 12.67
CA PHE A 68 6.21 11.44 12.21
C PHE A 68 5.54 11.21 10.85
N ILE A 69 6.18 10.44 9.97
CA ILE A 69 5.64 10.07 8.65
C ILE A 69 4.49 9.11 8.80
N ARG A 70 4.63 8.11 9.68
CA ARG A 70 3.53 7.19 9.97
C ARG A 70 2.32 7.99 10.42
N LYS A 71 2.49 8.98 11.30
CA LYS A 71 1.40 9.86 11.73
C LYS A 71 0.81 10.66 10.56
N MET A 72 1.65 11.31 9.75
CA MET A 72 1.20 12.12 8.61
C MET A 72 0.51 11.31 7.51
N ALA A 73 1.05 10.14 7.15
CA ALA A 73 0.45 9.23 6.19
C ALA A 73 -0.87 8.65 6.71
N THR A 74 -0.93 8.34 8.02
CA THR A 74 -2.16 7.94 8.69
C THR A 74 -3.18 9.09 8.58
N GLU A 75 -2.84 10.30 8.99
CA GLU A 75 -3.73 11.48 8.90
C GLU A 75 -4.17 11.80 7.46
N LEU A 76 -3.30 11.68 6.45
CA LEU A 76 -3.67 11.87 5.05
C LEU A 76 -4.61 10.78 4.52
N VAL A 77 -4.42 9.53 4.96
CA VAL A 77 -5.25 8.39 4.54
C VAL A 77 -6.61 8.40 5.26
N TYR A 78 -6.65 8.75 6.54
CA TYR A 78 -7.88 8.80 7.33
C TYR A 78 -8.64 10.12 7.18
N GLY A 79 -7.96 11.27 7.08
CA GLY A 79 -8.59 12.57 6.85
C GLY A 79 -9.31 12.65 5.51
N LYS A 80 -8.77 12.00 4.47
CA LYS A 80 -9.45 11.88 3.17
C LYS A 80 -10.63 10.89 3.21
N HIS A 81 -10.68 9.99 4.19
CA HIS A 81 -11.76 9.03 4.35
C HIS A 81 -13.00 9.68 4.98
N GLU A 82 -12.84 10.72 5.79
CA GLU A 82 -13.95 11.48 6.38
C GLU A 82 -14.69 12.34 5.35
N GLU A 83 -14.00 12.82 4.32
CA GLU A 83 -14.61 13.60 3.23
C GLU A 83 -15.39 12.73 2.22
N LEU A 84 -15.09 11.43 2.14
CA LEU A 84 -15.72 10.47 1.20
C LEU A 84 -16.84 9.65 1.83
N ILE A 85 -17.05 9.73 3.15
CA ILE A 85 -18.26 9.21 3.79
C ILE A 85 -19.35 10.25 3.57
N PRO A 86 -20.37 9.99 2.73
CA PRO A 86 -21.51 10.89 2.67
C PRO A 86 -22.13 10.96 4.08
N LYS A 87 -22.19 12.16 4.66
CA LYS A 87 -22.95 12.38 5.89
C LYS A 87 -24.37 11.86 5.63
N PRO A 88 -24.88 10.91 6.44
CA PRO A 88 -26.28 10.51 6.32
C PRO A 88 -27.12 11.76 6.57
N GLN A 89 -27.81 12.21 5.53
CA GLN A 89 -28.80 13.26 5.64
C GLN A 89 -29.96 12.68 6.43
N GLY A 90 -30.16 13.18 7.65
CA GLY A 90 -31.38 13.02 8.44
C GLY A 90 -31.73 11.59 8.80
N LEU A 91 -31.36 11.16 10.01
CA LEU A 91 -32.18 10.20 10.74
C LEU A 91 -32.60 10.88 12.05
N ASP A 92 -33.76 11.53 11.98
CA ASP A 92 -34.50 11.98 13.14
C ASP A 92 -34.95 10.73 13.93
N TRP A 93 -34.55 10.65 15.19
CA TRP A 93 -35.25 9.91 16.23
C TRP A 93 -35.61 10.90 17.34
#